data_AF-A0A6J4SZS0-F1
#
_entry.id   AF-A0A6J4SZS0-F1
#
_cell.length_a   1.000
_cell.length_b   1.000
_cell.length_c   1.000
_cell.angle_alpha   90.00
_cell.angle_beta   90.00
_cell.angle_gamma   90.00
#
_symmetry.space_group_name_H-M   'P 1'
#
loop_
_entity.id
_entity.type
_entity.pdbx_description
1 polymer ?
#
loop_
_entity_poly.entity_id
_entity_poly.type
_entity_poly.pdbx_seq_one_letter_code
_entity_poly.pdbx_strand_id
1 'polypeptide(L)'
;GCVGDAPPGASSPTTPDRPATARAAPRAIAPPPPAAVAPPRLEPARCPAGAAPDCTAHTGIVLSIESDDPDGDGDLHVIATGGSVSGPGVTVFDVSGGLRPARDPRPGDRVTGAGPVHRGSFGQRQIEVTTFRVAPVAT
;
A
#
# COMPACT_ATOMS: atom_id res chain seq x y z
N GLY A 1 62.09 -0.53 -19.08
CA GLY A 1 62.56 0.26 -17.94
C GLY A 1 63.23 1.51 -18.46
N CYS A 2 62.90 2.65 -17.87
CA CYS A 2 63.74 3.84 -17.71
C CYS A 2 63.22 4.51 -16.43
N VAL A 3 64.05 4.48 -15.39
CA VAL A 3 63.93 5.25 -14.15
C VAL A 3 64.46 6.66 -14.38
N GLY A 4 63.93 7.65 -13.68
CA GLY A 4 64.41 9.03 -13.71
C GLY A 4 63.99 9.78 -12.45
N ASP A 5 64.99 10.17 -11.68
CA ASP A 5 65.00 10.66 -10.30
C ASP A 5 64.23 11.97 -10.01
N ALA A 6 63.85 12.11 -8.74
CA ALA A 6 63.47 13.38 -8.12
C ALA A 6 64.68 14.05 -7.45
N PRO A 7 64.68 15.40 -7.32
CA PRO A 7 65.31 16.02 -6.16
C PRO A 7 64.40 17.05 -5.45
N PRO A 8 64.77 17.46 -4.22
CA PRO A 8 63.84 17.96 -3.21
C PRO A 8 63.78 19.49 -3.15
N GLY A 9 62.62 20.02 -2.76
CA GLY A 9 62.43 21.43 -2.44
C GLY A 9 61.80 21.57 -1.05
N ALA A 10 62.64 21.87 -0.06
CA ALA A 10 62.24 22.19 1.29
C ALA A 10 61.56 23.56 1.35
N SER A 11 60.44 23.66 2.06
CA SER A 11 59.92 24.92 2.62
C SER A 11 59.03 24.59 3.82
N SER A 12 59.52 24.93 5.01
CA SER A 12 58.71 25.28 6.18
C SER A 12 58.75 26.82 6.32
N PRO A 13 57.94 27.51 7.14
CA PRO A 13 56.99 27.01 8.15
C PRO A 13 55.62 27.75 8.14
N THR A 14 54.56 27.15 8.69
CA THR A 14 53.41 27.94 9.21
C THR A 14 52.69 27.15 10.31
N THR A 15 52.89 27.61 11.55
CA THR A 15 51.98 27.65 12.72
C THR A 15 51.11 26.43 13.05
N PRO A 16 51.28 25.80 14.24
CA PRO A 16 50.17 25.10 14.86
C PRO A 16 49.27 26.13 15.55
N ASP A 17 48.16 26.47 14.91
CA ASP A 17 47.06 27.16 15.58
C ASP A 17 46.42 26.20 16.60
N ARG A 18 46.17 26.73 17.79
CA ARG A 18 45.72 26.00 18.97
C ARG A 18 44.25 25.64 18.78
N PRO A 19 43.81 24.38 18.93
CA PRO A 19 42.39 24.09 18.86
C PRO A 19 41.69 24.73 20.07
N ALA A 20 40.85 25.72 19.80
CA ALA A 20 39.88 26.22 20.76
C ALA A 20 38.93 25.07 21.12
N THR A 21 38.89 24.72 22.40
CA THR A 21 37.90 23.81 22.97
C THR A 21 36.51 24.42 22.84
N ALA A 22 35.82 24.10 21.74
CA ALA A 22 34.41 24.40 21.59
C ALA A 22 33.61 23.56 22.60
N ARG A 23 33.11 24.23 23.64
CA ARG A 23 32.19 23.64 24.61
C ARG A 23 30.90 23.25 23.89
N ALA A 24 30.66 21.95 23.75
CA ALA A 24 29.44 21.42 23.16
C ALA A 24 28.20 21.93 23.92
N ALA A 25 27.28 22.57 23.21
CA ALA A 25 25.97 22.94 23.75
C ALA A 25 25.12 21.69 23.98
N PRO A 26 24.29 21.63 25.05
CA PRO A 26 23.42 20.49 25.27
C PRO A 26 22.39 20.40 24.13
N ARG A 27 22.33 19.23 23.49
CA ARG A 27 21.37 18.92 22.43
C ARG A 27 19.98 18.93 23.04
N ALA A 28 19.14 19.88 22.66
CA ALA A 28 17.74 19.90 23.06
C ALA A 28 17.08 18.60 22.59
N ILE A 29 16.43 17.89 23.51
CA ILE A 29 15.64 16.70 23.20
C ILE A 29 14.40 17.22 22.45
N ALA A 30 14.32 16.92 21.16
CA ALA A 30 13.14 17.23 20.37
C ALA A 30 11.92 16.53 21.00
N PRO A 31 10.76 17.19 21.08
CA PRO A 31 9.55 16.54 21.55
C PRO A 31 9.24 15.32 20.67
N PRO A 32 8.69 14.23 21.25
CA PRO A 32 8.31 13.06 20.47
C PRO A 32 7.31 13.47 19.38
N PRO A 33 7.37 12.86 18.18
CA PRO A 33 6.40 13.13 17.14
C PRO A 33 4.98 12.86 17.67
N PRO A 34 3.96 13.61 17.20
CA PRO A 34 2.59 13.35 17.58
C PRO A 34 2.26 11.89 17.27
N ALA A 35 1.64 11.20 18.23
CA ALA A 35 1.25 9.81 18.08
C ALA A 35 0.41 9.65 16.81
N ALA A 36 0.86 8.80 15.89
CA ALA A 36 0.12 8.50 14.68
C ALA A 36 -1.28 8.00 15.06
N VAL A 37 -2.32 8.68 14.57
CA VAL A 37 -3.70 8.21 14.71
C VAL A 37 -3.77 6.88 13.95
N ALA A 38 -4.05 5.79 14.66
CA ALA A 38 -4.19 4.49 14.04
C ALA A 38 -5.27 4.57 12.94
N PRO A 39 -5.03 3.99 11.76
CA PRO A 39 -6.03 4.02 10.68
C PRO A 39 -7.33 3.39 11.18
N PRO A 40 -8.49 3.90 10.72
CA PRO A 40 -9.78 3.34 11.11
C PRO A 40 -9.81 1.84 10.79
N ARG A 41 -10.30 1.04 11.75
CA ARG A 41 -10.45 -0.40 11.53
C ARG A 41 -11.48 -0.62 10.43
N LEU A 42 -11.14 -1.47 9.47
CA LEU A 42 -12.08 -1.88 8.43
C LEU A 42 -13.08 -2.88 9.01
N GLU A 43 -14.34 -2.48 9.11
CA GLU A 43 -15.44 -3.36 9.50
C GLU A 43 -15.71 -4.40 8.39
N PRO A 44 -15.58 -5.71 8.67
CA PRO A 44 -15.78 -6.76 7.67
C PRO A 44 -17.18 -6.73 7.05
N ALA A 45 -17.26 -6.83 5.73
CA ALA A 45 -18.52 -7.05 5.04
C ALA A 45 -19.10 -8.43 5.41
N ARG A 46 -20.43 -8.55 5.34
CA ARG A 46 -21.16 -9.78 5.67
C ARG A 46 -22.29 -9.98 4.67
N CYS A 47 -22.56 -11.23 4.34
CA CYS A 47 -23.79 -11.59 3.64
C CYS A 47 -25.00 -11.31 4.56
N PRO A 48 -26.03 -10.60 4.09
CA PRO A 48 -27.25 -10.40 4.87
C PRO A 48 -27.98 -11.73 5.10
N ALA A 49 -28.80 -11.78 6.14
CA ALA A 49 -29.68 -12.93 6.37
C ALA A 49 -30.65 -13.09 5.19
N GLY A 50 -30.80 -14.31 4.67
CA GLY A 50 -31.64 -14.59 3.50
C GLY A 50 -31.00 -14.25 2.15
N ALA A 51 -29.70 -13.95 2.11
CA ALA A 51 -28.95 -13.80 0.86
C ALA A 51 -28.98 -15.08 0.01
N ALA A 52 -28.60 -14.96 -1.26
CA ALA A 52 -28.45 -16.08 -2.17
C ALA A 52 -27.49 -17.15 -1.60
N PRO A 53 -27.70 -18.44 -1.89
CA PRO A 53 -26.89 -19.54 -1.33
C PRO A 53 -25.39 -19.46 -1.63
N ASP A 54 -25.02 -18.76 -2.69
CA ASP A 54 -23.66 -18.55 -3.16
C ASP A 54 -23.04 -17.23 -2.66
N CYS A 55 -23.75 -16.48 -1.80
CA CYS A 55 -23.19 -15.30 -1.18
C CYS A 55 -21.97 -15.65 -0.34
N THR A 56 -20.87 -14.94 -0.57
CA THR A 56 -19.66 -15.03 0.24
C THR A 56 -19.18 -13.64 0.62
N ALA A 57 -18.46 -13.57 1.75
CA ALA A 57 -17.85 -12.34 2.23
C ALA A 57 -16.37 -12.56 2.46
N HIS A 58 -15.55 -11.60 2.07
CA HIS A 58 -14.11 -11.69 2.20
C HIS A 58 -13.48 -10.35 2.59
N THR A 59 -12.34 -10.43 3.27
CA THR A 59 -11.49 -9.28 3.63
C THR A 59 -10.06 -9.60 3.22
N GLY A 60 -9.42 -8.70 2.48
CA GLY A 60 -8.10 -8.93 1.91
C GLY A 60 -7.26 -7.66 1.80
N ILE A 61 -6.02 -7.83 1.36
CA ILE A 61 -5.13 -6.74 0.96
C ILE A 61 -5.15 -6.65 -0.55
N VAL A 62 -5.30 -5.45 -1.09
CA VAL A 62 -5.32 -5.21 -2.54
C VAL A 62 -3.95 -5.55 -3.12
N LEU A 63 -3.96 -6.41 -4.14
CA LEU A 63 -2.79 -6.78 -4.94
C LEU A 63 -2.72 -5.90 -6.19
N SER A 64 -3.85 -5.75 -6.88
CA SER A 64 -3.98 -4.93 -8.09
C SER A 64 -5.44 -4.54 -8.30
N ILE A 65 -5.65 -3.58 -9.18
CA ILE A 65 -6.98 -3.12 -9.61
C ILE A 65 -6.98 -3.00 -11.14
N GLU A 66 -8.16 -3.17 -11.72
CA GLU A 66 -8.46 -2.72 -13.08
C GLU A 66 -9.35 -1.48 -12.93
N SER A 67 -8.72 -0.31 -12.97
CA SER A 67 -9.41 0.99 -12.79
C SER A 67 -9.99 1.56 -14.07
N ASP A 68 -9.40 1.19 -15.21
CA ASP A 68 -9.84 1.64 -16.52
C ASP A 68 -11.09 0.84 -16.90
N ASP A 69 -12.22 1.53 -17.05
CA ASP A 69 -13.53 1.01 -17.40
C ASP A 69 -13.72 1.15 -18.93
N PRO A 70 -13.40 0.12 -19.73
CA PRO A 70 -13.31 0.24 -21.19
C PRO A 70 -14.67 0.18 -21.88
N ASP A 71 -15.69 -0.40 -21.24
CA ASP A 71 -17.06 -0.53 -21.72
C ASP A 71 -18.01 0.54 -21.16
N GLY A 72 -17.58 1.29 -20.15
CA GLY A 72 -18.19 2.54 -19.71
C GLY A 72 -19.32 2.36 -18.69
N ASP A 73 -19.38 1.21 -18.01
CA ASP A 73 -20.40 0.91 -17.01
C ASP A 73 -19.99 1.30 -15.57
N GLY A 74 -18.76 1.77 -15.42
CA GLY A 74 -18.18 2.32 -14.21
C GLY A 74 -17.65 1.26 -13.25
N ASP A 75 -17.61 -0.02 -13.62
CA ASP A 75 -17.15 -1.07 -12.74
C ASP A 75 -15.67 -0.90 -12.34
N LEU A 76 -15.32 -1.61 -11.27
CA LEU A 76 -13.97 -1.66 -10.75
C LEU A 76 -13.71 -3.10 -10.32
N HIS A 77 -12.73 -3.73 -10.97
CA HIS A 77 -12.26 -5.05 -10.56
C HIS A 77 -11.10 -4.91 -9.57
N VAL A 78 -11.27 -5.43 -8.36
CA VAL A 78 -10.24 -5.40 -7.31
C VAL A 78 -9.75 -6.80 -7.01
N ILE A 79 -8.46 -7.04 -7.22
CA ILE A 79 -7.80 -8.31 -6.91
C ILE A 79 -7.18 -8.19 -5.52
N ALA A 80 -7.57 -9.07 -4.59
CA ALA A 80 -7.10 -9.03 -3.21
C ALA A 80 -6.64 -10.38 -2.69
N THR A 81 -5.79 -10.35 -1.66
CA THR A 81 -5.33 -11.54 -0.94
C THR A 81 -6.46 -12.20 -0.15
N GLY A 82 -6.28 -13.49 0.10
CA GLY A 82 -7.14 -14.31 0.93
C GLY A 82 -8.39 -14.78 0.20
N GLY A 83 -9.10 -15.68 0.87
CA GLY A 83 -10.14 -16.46 0.22
C GLY A 83 -9.53 -17.34 -0.87
N SER A 84 -10.37 -18.08 -1.58
CA SER A 84 -9.98 -18.81 -2.79
C SER A 84 -11.12 -18.79 -3.80
N VAL A 85 -11.74 -17.62 -3.99
CA VAL A 85 -12.89 -17.49 -4.87
C VAL A 85 -12.44 -17.60 -6.32
N SER A 86 -11.47 -16.77 -6.70
CA SER A 86 -10.99 -16.58 -8.07
C SER A 86 -9.78 -17.45 -8.40
N GLY A 87 -9.02 -17.86 -7.38
CA GLY A 87 -7.88 -18.75 -7.45
C GLY A 87 -7.32 -19.02 -6.05
N PRO A 88 -6.31 -19.88 -5.89
CA PRO A 88 -5.74 -20.18 -4.57
C PRO A 88 -5.24 -18.91 -3.86
N GLY A 89 -5.82 -18.58 -2.71
CA GLY A 89 -5.39 -17.43 -1.91
C GLY A 89 -5.77 -16.06 -2.49
N VAL A 90 -6.59 -16.01 -3.54
CA VAL A 90 -6.95 -14.77 -4.24
C VAL A 90 -8.46 -14.69 -4.46
N THR A 91 -8.98 -13.48 -4.29
CA THR A 91 -10.38 -13.13 -4.54
C THR A 91 -10.45 -11.86 -5.37
N VAL A 92 -11.24 -11.90 -6.44
CA VAL A 92 -11.65 -10.74 -7.23
C VAL A 92 -12.98 -10.23 -6.67
N PHE A 93 -13.03 -8.95 -6.34
CA PHE A 93 -14.27 -8.22 -6.09
C PHE A 93 -14.63 -7.46 -7.36
N ASP A 94 -15.82 -7.71 -7.86
CA ASP A 94 -16.44 -7.02 -8.99
C ASP A 94 -17.38 -5.95 -8.43
N VAL A 95 -16.92 -4.70 -8.48
CA VAL A 95 -17.55 -3.56 -7.85
C VAL A 95 -18.28 -2.74 -8.92
N SER A 96 -19.61 -2.82 -8.95
CA SER A 96 -20.41 -1.98 -9.83
C SER A 96 -20.16 -0.48 -9.60
N GLY A 97 -20.31 0.34 -10.65
CA GLY A 97 -20.02 1.78 -10.58
C GLY A 97 -20.78 2.54 -9.48
N GLY A 98 -22.01 2.13 -9.15
CA GLY A 98 -22.79 2.71 -8.04
C GLY A 98 -22.22 2.40 -6.64
N LEU A 99 -21.35 1.40 -6.53
CA LEU A 99 -20.67 0.97 -5.31
C LEU A 99 -19.19 1.37 -5.28
N ARG A 100 -18.67 1.91 -6.40
CA ARG A 100 -17.27 2.33 -6.54
C ARG A 100 -16.95 3.42 -5.50
N PRO A 101 -15.91 3.25 -4.68
CA PRO A 101 -15.51 4.27 -3.72
C PRO A 101 -15.15 5.59 -4.42
N ALA A 102 -15.30 6.71 -3.72
CA ALA A 102 -14.93 8.04 -4.25
C ALA A 102 -13.46 8.13 -4.71
N ARG A 103 -12.60 7.26 -4.16
CA ARG A 103 -11.23 7.07 -4.62
C ARG A 103 -10.95 5.60 -4.75
N ASP A 104 -10.46 5.19 -5.91
CA ASP A 104 -10.04 3.81 -6.12
C ASP A 104 -9.00 3.36 -5.07
N PRO A 105 -9.12 2.11 -4.60
CA PRO A 105 -8.13 1.51 -3.72
C PRO A 105 -6.80 1.36 -4.45
N ARG A 106 -5.70 1.26 -3.71
CA ARG A 106 -4.35 1.04 -4.22
C ARG A 106 -3.78 -0.27 -3.69
N PRO A 107 -2.77 -0.87 -4.36
CA PRO A 107 -2.04 -1.99 -3.80
C PRO A 107 -1.56 -1.71 -2.38
N GLY A 108 -1.80 -2.63 -1.46
CA GLY A 108 -1.52 -2.49 -0.03
C GLY A 108 -2.70 -1.99 0.82
N ASP A 109 -3.72 -1.37 0.23
CA ASP A 109 -4.95 -1.02 0.94
C ASP A 109 -5.68 -2.29 1.39
N ARG A 110 -6.45 -2.17 2.48
CA ARG A 110 -7.30 -3.26 2.95
C ARG A 110 -8.70 -3.09 2.41
N VAL A 111 -9.30 -4.16 1.90
CA VAL A 111 -10.65 -4.14 1.35
C VAL A 111 -11.50 -5.25 1.95
N THR A 112 -12.81 -5.04 1.94
CA THR A 112 -13.77 -6.09 2.26
C THR A 112 -15.01 -5.96 1.40
N GLY A 113 -15.51 -7.09 0.94
CA GLY A 113 -16.71 -7.17 0.12
C GLY A 113 -17.56 -8.38 0.45
N ALA A 114 -18.85 -8.29 0.15
CA ALA A 114 -19.78 -9.40 0.26
C ALA A 114 -20.80 -9.39 -0.89
N GLY A 115 -21.13 -10.57 -1.40
CA GLY A 115 -22.08 -10.73 -2.49
C GLY A 115 -22.06 -12.15 -3.08
N PRO A 116 -22.96 -12.45 -4.03
CA PRO A 116 -22.97 -13.71 -4.76
C PRO A 116 -21.67 -13.94 -5.53
N VAL A 117 -21.40 -15.20 -5.85
CA VAL A 117 -20.21 -15.56 -6.62
C VAL A 117 -20.60 -15.88 -8.06
N HIS A 118 -20.22 -14.99 -8.96
CA HIS A 118 -20.47 -15.15 -10.39
C HIS A 118 -19.21 -15.57 -11.14
N ARG A 119 -19.39 -16.11 -12.34
CA ARG A 119 -18.28 -16.27 -13.30
C ARG A 119 -18.25 -15.06 -14.21
N GLY A 120 -17.12 -14.36 -14.23
CA GLY A 120 -16.85 -13.32 -15.20
C GLY A 120 -16.70 -13.88 -16.62
N SER A 121 -16.63 -12.98 -17.60
CA SER A 121 -16.62 -13.30 -19.04
C SER A 121 -15.44 -14.16 -19.49
N PHE A 122 -14.32 -14.15 -18.75
CA PHE A 122 -13.16 -15.02 -19.01
C PHE A 122 -13.18 -16.32 -18.19
N GLY A 123 -14.31 -16.63 -17.54
CA GLY A 123 -14.54 -17.88 -16.81
C GLY A 123 -14.01 -17.90 -15.37
N GLN A 124 -13.31 -16.85 -14.94
CA GLN A 124 -12.88 -16.66 -13.56
C GLN A 124 -14.08 -16.46 -12.64
N ARG A 125 -14.03 -16.98 -11.42
CA ARG A 125 -15.04 -16.69 -10.40
C ARG A 125 -14.71 -15.35 -9.72
N GLN A 126 -15.71 -14.57 -9.36
CA GLN A 126 -15.57 -13.29 -8.67
C GLN A 126 -16.75 -13.07 -7.73
N ILE A 127 -16.57 -12.22 -6.71
CA ILE A 127 -17.66 -11.76 -5.87
C ILE A 127 -18.24 -10.51 -6.52
N GLU A 128 -19.48 -10.59 -7.02
CA GLU A 128 -20.22 -9.40 -7.43
C GLU A 128 -20.71 -8.70 -6.16
N VAL A 129 -20.02 -7.64 -5.75
CA VAL A 129 -20.23 -7.10 -4.42
C VAL A 129 -21.53 -6.30 -4.32
N THR A 130 -22.30 -6.59 -3.28
CA THR A 130 -23.45 -5.77 -2.86
C THR A 130 -23.07 -4.83 -1.70
N THR A 131 -21.88 -5.02 -1.13
CA THR A 131 -21.27 -4.14 -0.14
C THR A 131 -19.77 -4.18 -0.33
N PHE A 132 -19.12 -3.02 -0.41
CA PHE A 132 -17.68 -2.89 -0.56
C PHE A 132 -17.15 -1.73 0.29
N ARG A 133 -16.01 -1.94 0.95
CA ARG A 133 -15.36 -0.94 1.78
C ARG A 133 -13.85 -1.02 1.62
N VAL A 134 -13.21 0.14 1.69
CA VAL A 134 -11.76 0.31 1.60
C VAL A 134 -11.26 0.97 2.87
N ALA A 135 -10.15 0.47 3.42
CA ALA A 135 -9.34 1.15 4.42
C ALA A 135 -7.94 1.38 3.82
N PRO A 136 -7.55 2.65 3.57
CA PRO A 136 -6.24 2.96 3.05
C PRO A 136 -5.12 2.50 3.98
N VAL A 137 -3.99 2.11 3.40
CA VAL A 137 -2.76 1.92 4.18
C VAL A 137 -2.34 3.26 4.82
N ALA A 138 -1.92 3.23 6.09
CA ALA A 138 -1.37 4.42 6.75
C ALA A 138 -0.07 4.84 6.04
N THR A 139 0.01 6.10 5.62
CA THR A 139 1.20 6.69 4.98
C THR A 139 2.17 7.21 6.02
#